data_AF-A0A7Y6Y006-F1
#
_entry.id   AF-A0A7Y6Y006-F1
#
_cell.length_a   1.000
_cell.length_b   1.000
_cell.length_c   1.000
_cell.angle_alpha   90.00
_cell.angle_beta   90.00
_cell.angle_gamma   90.00
#
_symmetry.space_group_name_H-M   'P 1'
#
loop_
_entity.id
_entity.type
_entity.pdbx_description
1 polymer ?
#
loop_
_entity_poly.entity_id
_entity_poly.type
_entity_poly.pdbx_seq_one_letter_code
_entity_poly.pdbx_strand_id
1 'polypeptide(L)'
;PLFQAVHTLTETQYTELAMAVDEIAERIRTLGEKAPGRMSAYMELGAIKDGDENASAEDMVRSLVEANEIVANRIRPLIGEAADAGDEVTAGLLTDRLTVHEKAGWMLRAMLG
;
A
#
# COMPACT_ATOMS: atom_id res chain seq x y z
N PRO A 1 22.91 -13.24 -3.67
CA PRO A 1 23.41 -11.85 -3.57
C PRO A 1 22.34 -10.81 -3.96
N LEU A 2 21.24 -10.77 -3.19
CA LEU A 2 20.18 -9.75 -3.27
C LEU A 2 19.82 -9.17 -1.89
N PHE A 3 20.32 -9.79 -0.81
CA PHE A 3 19.87 -9.53 0.55
C PHE A 3 19.93 -8.05 0.94
N GLN A 4 21.08 -7.38 0.83
CA GLN A 4 21.23 -6.00 1.27
C GLN A 4 20.29 -5.05 0.49
N ALA A 5 20.19 -5.21 -0.83
CA ALA A 5 19.34 -4.35 -1.65
C ALA A 5 17.85 -4.54 -1.32
N VAL A 6 17.39 -5.79 -1.21
CA VAL A 6 16.01 -6.12 -0.81
C VAL A 6 15.72 -5.62 0.61
N HIS A 7 16.63 -5.87 1.55
CA HIS A 7 16.50 -5.45 2.94
C HIS A 7 16.32 -3.93 3.07
N THR A 8 17.21 -3.14 2.48
CA THR A 8 17.13 -1.67 2.55
C THR A 8 15.91 -1.11 1.80
N LEU A 9 15.55 -1.69 0.64
CA LEU A 9 14.37 -1.26 -0.10
C LEU A 9 13.09 -1.52 0.69
N THR A 10 12.92 -2.74 1.20
CA THR A 10 11.74 -3.10 1.99
C THR A 10 11.67 -2.35 3.31
N GLU A 11 12.80 -2.03 3.95
CA GLU A 11 12.87 -1.13 5.11
C GLU A 11 12.32 0.26 4.82
N THR A 12 12.76 0.84 3.72
CA THR A 12 12.25 2.13 3.25
C THR A 12 10.74 2.07 3.01
N GLN A 13 10.27 1.01 2.35
CA GLN A 13 8.86 0.84 2.00
C GLN A 13 7.97 0.61 3.22
N TYR A 14 8.33 -0.27 4.16
CA TYR A 14 7.47 -0.50 5.33
C TYR A 14 7.43 0.71 6.28
N THR A 15 8.52 1.50 6.32
CA THR A 15 8.57 2.72 7.15
C THR A 15 7.63 3.78 6.58
N GLU A 16 7.61 3.93 5.25
CA GLU A 16 6.69 4.79 4.53
C GLU A 16 5.23 4.34 4.74
N LEU A 17 4.96 3.04 4.63
CA LEU A 17 3.63 2.47 4.86
C LEU A 17 3.15 2.69 6.30
N ALA A 18 4.04 2.65 7.29
CA ALA A 18 3.67 2.92 8.68
C ALA A 18 3.12 4.35 8.85
N MET A 19 3.75 5.35 8.22
CA MET A 19 3.24 6.73 8.23
C MET A 19 1.89 6.84 7.50
N ALA A 20 1.75 6.12 6.38
CA ALA A 20 0.52 6.11 5.60
C ALA A 20 -0.69 5.59 6.38
N VAL A 21 -0.49 4.59 7.22
CA VAL A 21 -1.55 4.02 8.07
C VAL A 21 -2.12 5.08 9.01
N ASP A 22 -1.27 5.90 9.60
CA ASP A 22 -1.69 6.99 10.49
C ASP A 22 -2.49 8.05 9.71
N GLU A 23 -1.97 8.53 8.58
CA GLU A 23 -2.64 9.53 7.74
C GLU A 23 -4.03 9.07 7.26
N ILE A 24 -4.14 7.80 6.84
CA ILE A 24 -5.41 7.22 6.40
C ILE A 24 -6.37 7.07 7.57
N ALA A 25 -5.90 6.60 8.73
CA ALA A 25 -6.73 6.48 9.92
C ALA A 25 -7.26 7.84 10.39
N GLU A 26 -6.40 8.86 10.42
CA GLU A 26 -6.78 10.24 10.75
C GLU A 26 -7.79 10.82 9.74
N ARG A 27 -7.62 10.53 8.44
CA ARG A 27 -8.59 10.94 7.42
C ARG A 27 -9.96 10.30 7.66
N ILE A 28 -10.01 8.99 7.93
CA ILE A 28 -11.26 8.29 8.26
C ILE A 28 -11.93 8.93 9.48
N ARG A 29 -11.16 9.22 10.55
CA ARG A 29 -11.70 9.87 11.75
C ARG A 29 -12.18 11.30 11.49
N THR A 30 -11.52 12.04 10.61
CA THR A 30 -11.91 13.40 10.21
C THR A 30 -13.24 13.41 9.46
N LEU A 31 -13.56 12.34 8.73
CA LEU A 31 -14.86 12.12 8.09
C LEU A 31 -15.98 11.72 9.07
N GLY A 32 -15.68 11.58 10.37
CA GLY A 32 -16.63 11.17 11.40
C GLY A 32 -16.71 9.65 11.62
N GLU A 33 -16.05 8.86 10.78
CA GLU A 33 -16.11 7.40 10.80
C GLU A 33 -15.06 6.76 11.70
N LYS A 34 -15.29 5.54 12.18
CA LYS A 34 -14.30 4.82 13.02
C LYS A 34 -13.27 4.10 12.16
N ALA A 35 -12.00 4.49 12.30
CA ALA A 35 -10.90 3.76 11.69
C ALA A 35 -10.76 2.35 12.33
N PRO A 36 -10.63 1.28 11.52
CA PRO A 36 -10.28 -0.04 12.04
C PRO A 36 -8.92 0.00 12.75
N GLY A 37 -8.79 -0.72 13.87
CA GLY A 37 -7.58 -0.72 14.69
C GLY A 37 -7.20 -2.10 15.25
N ARG A 38 -7.83 -3.17 14.73
CA ARG A 38 -7.61 -4.54 15.19
C ARG A 38 -7.07 -5.37 14.04
N MET A 39 -6.07 -6.21 14.30
CA MET A 39 -5.46 -7.07 13.26
C MET A 39 -6.51 -7.93 12.55
N SER A 40 -7.49 -8.48 13.29
CA SER A 40 -8.58 -9.26 12.70
C SER A 40 -9.42 -8.47 11.69
N ALA A 41 -9.65 -7.18 11.92
CA ALA A 41 -10.39 -6.32 10.99
C ALA A 41 -9.59 -6.05 9.72
N TYR A 42 -8.27 -5.88 9.84
CA TYR A 42 -7.40 -5.74 8.68
C TYR A 42 -7.38 -7.02 7.82
N MET A 43 -7.33 -8.19 8.46
CA MET A 43 -7.39 -9.48 7.76
C MET A 43 -8.73 -9.72 7.04
N GLU A 44 -9.84 -9.21 7.60
CA GLU A 44 -11.17 -9.32 7.00
C GLU A 44 -11.37 -8.36 5.82
N LEU A 45 -10.85 -7.13 5.92
CA LEU A 45 -11.04 -6.06 4.92
C LEU A 45 -9.94 -6.05 3.83
N GLY A 46 -8.76 -6.59 4.14
CA GLY A 46 -7.59 -6.62 3.28
C GLY A 46 -7.78 -7.56 2.09
N ALA A 47 -7.17 -7.20 0.95
CA ALA A 47 -7.12 -8.06 -0.25
C ALA A 47 -5.75 -8.74 -0.44
N ILE A 48 -4.78 -8.42 0.41
CA ILE A 48 -3.40 -8.94 0.33
C ILE A 48 -3.32 -10.10 1.32
N LYS A 49 -2.82 -11.25 0.85
CA LYS A 49 -2.60 -12.44 1.68
C LYS A 49 -1.25 -12.35 2.38
N ASP A 50 -1.11 -13.10 3.47
CA ASP A 50 0.18 -13.27 4.14
C ASP A 50 1.24 -13.85 3.18
N GLY A 51 2.48 -13.42 3.36
CA GLY A 51 3.63 -13.92 2.61
C GLY A 51 4.03 -15.32 3.06
N ASP A 52 4.69 -16.06 2.16
CA ASP A 52 5.31 -17.35 2.48
C ASP A 52 6.76 -17.17 2.94
N GLU A 53 7.04 -17.54 4.19
CA GLU A 53 8.38 -17.48 4.78
C GLU A 53 9.40 -18.40 4.11
N ASN A 54 8.93 -19.38 3.33
CA ASN A 54 9.76 -20.34 2.60
C ASN A 54 10.00 -19.93 1.14
N ALA A 55 9.42 -18.81 0.68
CA ALA A 55 9.54 -18.34 -0.68
C ALA A 55 10.98 -17.94 -1.03
N SER A 56 11.34 -18.03 -2.32
CA SER A 56 12.60 -17.47 -2.79
C SER A 56 12.56 -15.93 -2.74
N ALA A 57 13.73 -15.28 -2.72
CA ALA A 57 13.79 -13.81 -2.75
C ALA A 57 13.09 -13.22 -3.99
N GLU A 58 13.17 -13.91 -5.14
CA GLU A 58 12.48 -13.49 -6.37
C GLU A 58 10.96 -13.62 -6.24
N ASP A 59 10.48 -14.71 -5.64
CA ASP A 59 9.05 -14.92 -5.41
C ASP A 59 8.48 -13.93 -4.38
N MET A 60 9.25 -13.61 -3.33
CA MET A 60 8.90 -12.55 -2.38
C MET A 60 8.77 -11.20 -3.08
N VAL A 61 9.73 -10.84 -3.94
CA VAL A 61 9.67 -9.59 -4.72
C VAL A 61 8.46 -9.58 -5.66
N ARG A 62 8.17 -10.70 -6.34
CA ARG A 62 6.98 -10.83 -7.20
C ARG A 62 5.69 -10.64 -6.42
N SER A 63 5.59 -11.24 -5.24
CA SER A 63 4.44 -11.04 -4.32
C SER A 63 4.29 -9.57 -3.91
N LEU A 64 5.39 -8.85 -3.67
CA LEU A 64 5.35 -7.43 -3.32
C LEU A 64 4.95 -6.54 -4.51
N VAL A 65 5.34 -6.90 -5.74
CA VAL A 65 4.85 -6.23 -6.96
C VAL A 65 3.33 -6.38 -7.05
N GLU A 66 2.83 -7.62 -6.96
CA GLU A 66 1.40 -7.91 -7.03
C GLU A 66 0.61 -7.19 -5.92
N ALA A 67 1.14 -7.15 -4.69
CA ALA A 67 0.52 -6.44 -3.58
C ALA A 67 0.38 -4.93 -3.86
N ASN A 68 1.42 -4.29 -4.39
CA ASN A 68 1.37 -2.86 -4.75
C ASN A 68 0.38 -2.61 -5.90
N GLU A 69 0.29 -3.50 -6.88
CA GLU A 69 -0.67 -3.40 -7.99
C GLU A 69 -2.11 -3.55 -7.51
N ILE A 70 -2.38 -4.48 -6.59
CA ILE A 70 -3.70 -4.64 -5.97
C ILE A 70 -4.11 -3.33 -5.27
N VAL A 71 -3.22 -2.75 -4.47
CA VAL A 71 -3.53 -1.50 -3.74
C VAL A 71 -3.72 -0.33 -4.70
N ALA A 72 -2.83 -0.16 -5.68
CA ALA A 72 -2.96 0.89 -6.70
C ALA A 72 -4.29 0.80 -7.47
N ASN A 73 -4.68 -0.41 -7.89
CA ASN A 73 -5.93 -0.63 -8.61
C ASN A 73 -7.17 -0.37 -7.74
N ARG A 74 -7.10 -0.62 -6.42
CA ARG A 74 -8.17 -0.27 -5.48
C ARG A 74 -8.24 1.24 -5.23
N ILE A 75 -7.12 1.95 -5.24
CA ILE A 75 -7.08 3.40 -5.01
C ILE A 75 -7.63 4.19 -6.20
N ARG A 76 -7.26 3.83 -7.44
CA ARG A 76 -7.63 4.59 -8.65
C ARG A 76 -9.11 5.02 -8.74
N PRO A 77 -10.11 4.12 -8.59
CA PRO A 77 -11.51 4.52 -8.67
C PRO A 77 -11.92 5.44 -7.51
N LEU A 78 -11.37 5.23 -6.31
CA LEU A 78 -11.70 6.00 -5.11
C LEU A 78 -11.29 7.48 -5.23
N ILE A 79 -10.26 7.79 -6.03
CA ILE A 79 -9.88 9.19 -6.32
C ILE A 79 -11.04 9.92 -7.03
N GLY A 80 -11.63 9.27 -8.04
CA GLY A 80 -12.78 9.81 -8.77
C GLY A 80 -14.02 9.90 -7.88
N GLU A 81 -14.32 8.84 -7.11
CA GLU A 81 -15.46 8.82 -6.19
C GLU A 81 -15.37 9.93 -5.12
N ALA A 82 -14.18 10.14 -4.55
CA ALA A 82 -13.96 11.23 -3.59
C ALA A 82 -14.12 12.61 -4.22
N ALA A 83 -13.58 12.80 -5.44
CA ALA A 83 -13.73 14.06 -6.17
C ALA A 83 -15.19 14.36 -6.53
N ASP A 84 -15.94 13.35 -7.01
CA ASP A 84 -17.37 13.47 -7.34
C ASP A 84 -18.23 13.79 -6.10
N ALA A 85 -17.79 13.33 -4.92
CA ALA A 85 -18.39 13.66 -3.63
C ALA A 85 -17.99 15.06 -3.08
N GLY A 86 -17.11 15.78 -3.77
CA GLY A 86 -16.57 17.07 -3.32
C GLY A 86 -15.55 16.95 -2.18
N ASP A 87 -14.99 15.76 -1.95
CA ASP A 87 -13.96 15.50 -0.95
C ASP A 87 -12.55 15.59 -1.56
N GLU A 88 -12.12 16.82 -1.82
CA GLU A 88 -10.81 17.12 -2.41
C GLU A 88 -9.64 16.64 -1.56
N VAL A 89 -9.78 16.63 -0.23
CA VAL A 89 -8.71 16.21 0.70
C VAL A 89 -8.50 14.70 0.64
N THR A 90 -9.58 13.91 0.61
CA THR A 90 -9.46 12.46 0.41
C THR A 90 -8.94 12.13 -0.99
N ALA A 91 -9.41 12.83 -2.02
CA ALA A 91 -8.92 12.63 -3.39
C ALA A 91 -7.41 12.93 -3.50
N GLY A 92 -6.95 14.01 -2.86
CA GLY A 92 -5.53 14.37 -2.78
C GLY A 92 -4.70 13.30 -2.08
N LEU A 93 -5.10 12.90 -0.86
CA LEU A 93 -4.43 11.83 -0.11
C LEU A 93 -4.32 10.54 -0.94
N LEU A 94 -5.42 10.11 -1.57
CA LEU A 94 -5.44 8.91 -2.40
C LEU A 94 -4.53 9.02 -3.63
N THR A 95 -4.42 10.22 -4.22
CA THR A 95 -3.50 10.47 -5.35
C THR A 95 -2.03 10.34 -4.91
N ASP A 96 -1.68 10.88 -3.74
CA ASP A 96 -0.34 10.74 -3.17
C ASP A 96 -0.03 9.27 -2.85
N ARG A 97 -0.98 8.55 -2.24
CA ARG A 97 -0.84 7.11 -1.98
C ARG A 97 -0.65 6.30 -3.27
N LEU A 98 -1.42 6.60 -4.31
CA LEU A 98 -1.29 5.92 -5.61
C LEU A 98 0.12 6.10 -6.18
N THR A 99 0.65 7.32 -6.13
CA THR A 99 2.00 7.65 -6.62
C THR A 99 3.07 6.80 -5.91
N VAL A 100 2.96 6.64 -4.60
CA VAL A 100 3.88 5.83 -3.81
C VAL A 100 3.83 4.36 -4.25
N HIS A 101 2.63 3.78 -4.35
CA HIS A 101 2.47 2.36 -4.74
C HIS A 101 2.94 2.08 -6.17
N GLU A 102 2.67 3.00 -7.11
CA GLU A 102 3.18 2.88 -8.48
C GLU A 102 4.71 2.90 -8.54
N LYS A 103 5.33 3.81 -7.78
CA LYS A 103 6.80 3.92 -7.67
C LYS A 103 7.41 2.68 -7.01
N ALA A 104 6.82 2.18 -5.93
CA ALA A 104 7.26 0.97 -5.24
C ALA A 104 7.17 -0.24 -6.17
N GLY A 105 6.04 -0.43 -6.86
CA GLY A 105 5.85 -1.50 -7.83
C GLY A 105 6.86 -1.43 -8.99
N TRP A 106 7.18 -0.22 -9.48
CA TRP A 106 8.22 -0.04 -10.50
C TRP A 106 9.61 -0.46 -9.99
N MET A 107 10.02 -0.01 -8.81
CA MET A 107 11.32 -0.37 -8.23
C MET A 107 11.45 -1.89 -8.04
N LEU A 108 10.40 -2.54 -7.53
CA LEU A 108 10.37 -3.98 -7.31
C LEU A 108 10.41 -4.76 -8.64
N ARG A 109 9.65 -4.34 -9.67
CA ARG A 109 9.73 -4.94 -11.01
C ARG A 109 11.14 -4.83 -11.61
N ALA A 110 11.80 -3.69 -11.42
CA ALA A 110 13.17 -3.49 -11.91
C ALA A 110 14.20 -4.43 -11.26
N MET A 111 13.89 -5.03 -10.10
CA MET A 111 14.76 -6.03 -9.47
C MET A 111 14.61 -7.43 -10.08
N LEU A 112 13.54 -7.69 -10.82
CA LEU A 112 13.25 -9.00 -11.41
C LEU A 112 13.86 -9.20 -12.81
N GLY A 113 14.41 -8.14 -13.41
CA GLY A 113 14.94 -8.15 -14.78
C GLY A 113 13.92 -7.76 -15.82
#